data_AF-A0A1J5T249-F1
#
_entry.id   AF-A0A1J5T249-F1
#
_cell.length_a   1.000
_cell.length_b   1.000
_cell.length_c   1.000
_cell.angle_alpha   90.00
_cell.angle_beta   90.00
_cell.angle_gamma   90.00
#
_symmetry.space_group_name_H-M   'P 1'
#
loop_
_entity.id
_entity.type
_entity.pdbx_description
1 polymer ?
#
loop_
_entity_poly.entity_id
_entity_poly.type
_entity_poly.pdbx_seq_one_letter_code
_entity_poly.pdbx_strand_id
1 'polypeptide(L)'
;MRDDHLQSAPRVIDDPYILVNVVSSRVKQHRRGNRPLVVSLVKLSLEDAALREIAEGRITYEAATPEDIAKSRGERAPQPLRNVCYKVA
;
A
#
# COMPACT_ATOMS: atom_id res chain seq x y z
N MET A 1 -8.10 -14.98 -0.36
CA MET A 1 -6.82 -14.49 0.17
C MET A 1 -6.08 -15.65 0.78
N ARG A 2 -4.76 -15.72 0.60
CA ARG A 2 -3.93 -16.80 1.18
C ARG A 2 -3.41 -16.39 2.55
N ASP A 3 -3.49 -17.29 3.52
CA ASP A 3 -3.13 -17.00 4.91
C ASP A 3 -1.64 -16.65 5.07
N ASP A 4 -0.76 -17.24 4.25
CA ASP A 4 0.68 -17.00 4.29
C ASP A 4 1.05 -15.51 4.15
N HIS A 5 0.33 -14.78 3.30
CA HIS A 5 0.60 -13.36 3.05
C HIS A 5 0.12 -12.48 4.20
N LEU A 6 -0.97 -12.89 4.86
CA LEU A 6 -1.52 -12.21 6.03
C LEU A 6 -0.60 -12.34 7.24
N GLN A 7 0.18 -13.42 7.34
CA GLN A 7 1.19 -13.59 8.40
C GLN A 7 2.53 -12.90 8.10
N SER A 8 2.80 -12.64 6.82
CA SER A 8 4.09 -12.08 6.38
C SER A 8 4.07 -10.55 6.31
N ALA A 9 2.97 -9.95 5.85
CA ALA A 9 2.87 -8.49 5.70
C ALA A 9 2.97 -7.70 7.02
N PRO A 10 2.40 -8.16 8.15
CA PRO A 10 2.54 -7.47 9.44
C PRO A 10 3.97 -7.42 9.96
N ARG A 11 4.88 -8.26 9.45
CA ARG A 11 6.32 -8.22 9.83
C ARG A 11 7.06 -7.05 9.20
N VAL A 12 6.48 -6.44 8.17
CA VAL A 12 7.03 -5.26 7.47
C VAL A 12 6.28 -3.99 7.90
N ILE A 13 4.96 -4.10 8.11
CA ILE A 13 4.12 -3.01 8.61
C ILE A 13 3.40 -3.48 9.86
N ASP A 14 3.93 -3.10 11.03
CA ASP A 14 3.42 -3.56 12.33
C ASP A 14 2.01 -3.03 12.63
N ASP A 15 1.69 -1.81 12.18
CA ASP A 15 0.39 -1.19 12.42
C ASP A 15 -0.67 -1.73 11.43
N PRO A 16 -1.74 -2.40 11.92
CA PRO A 16 -2.75 -2.99 11.07
C PRO A 16 -3.59 -1.95 10.30
N TYR A 17 -3.80 -0.75 10.87
CA TYR A 17 -4.54 0.32 10.19
C TYR A 17 -3.73 0.89 9.02
N ILE A 18 -2.41 1.05 9.21
CA ILE A 18 -1.51 1.46 8.13
C ILE A 18 -1.47 0.38 7.05
N LEU A 19 -1.32 -0.89 7.43
CA LEU A 19 -1.27 -2.02 6.50
C LEU A 19 -2.51 -2.06 5.59
N VAL A 20 -3.71 -1.92 6.14
CA VAL A 20 -4.96 -1.89 5.36
C VAL A 20 -4.99 -0.70 4.38
N ASN A 21 -4.54 0.47 4.82
CA ASN A 21 -4.45 1.65 3.95
C ASN A 21 -3.44 1.42 2.81
N VAL A 22 -2.33 0.76 3.11
CA VAL A 22 -1.29 0.39 2.14
C VAL A 22 -1.81 -0.56 1.08
N VAL A 23 -2.38 -1.69 1.53
CA VAL A 23 -2.94 -2.71 0.65
C VAL A 23 -4.05 -2.13 -0.23
N SER A 24 -5.01 -1.42 0.37
CA SER A 24 -6.16 -0.89 -0.39
C SER A 24 -5.75 0.12 -1.45
N SER A 25 -4.75 0.95 -1.17
CA SER A 25 -4.22 1.90 -2.15
C SER A 25 -3.47 1.20 -3.26
N ARG A 26 -2.68 0.18 -2.94
CA ARG A 26 -1.94 -0.59 -3.93
C ARG A 26 -2.85 -1.39 -4.85
N VAL A 27 -3.91 -2.00 -4.31
CA VAL A 27 -4.95 -2.67 -5.11
C VAL A 27 -5.60 -1.69 -6.09
N LYS A 28 -5.88 -0.44 -5.69
CA LYS A 28 -6.39 0.58 -6.62
C LYS A 28 -5.43 0.87 -7.77
N GLN A 29 -4.12 0.86 -7.52
CA GLN A 29 -3.11 1.02 -8.58
C GLN A 29 -3.13 -0.17 -9.54
N HIS A 30 -3.21 -1.40 -9.04
CA HIS A 30 -3.35 -2.57 -9.92
C HIS A 30 -4.62 -2.55 -10.76
N ARG A 31 -5.75 -2.10 -10.19
CA ARG A 31 -7.00 -1.93 -10.95
C ARG A 31 -6.87 -0.90 -12.09
N ARG A 32 -5.96 0.06 -11.96
CA ARG A 32 -5.62 1.02 -13.03
C ARG A 32 -4.66 0.45 -14.08
N GLY A 33 -4.24 -0.80 -13.94
CA GLY A 33 -3.31 -1.47 -14.86
C GLY A 33 -1.85 -1.36 -14.48
N ASN A 34 -1.52 -0.86 -13.27
CA ASN A 34 -0.13 -0.83 -12.81
C ASN A 34 0.40 -2.25 -12.63
N ARG A 35 1.55 -2.51 -13.25
CA ARG A 35 2.21 -3.81 -13.18
C ARG A 35 2.62 -4.14 -11.73
N PRO A 36 2.53 -5.41 -11.35
CA PRO A 36 3.07 -5.86 -10.08
C PRO A 36 4.60 -5.73 -10.06
N LEU A 37 5.13 -5.28 -8.92
CA LEU A 37 6.56 -5.12 -8.66
C LEU A 37 7.23 -6.46 -8.38
N VAL A 38 6.45 -7.41 -7.86
CA VAL A 38 6.90 -8.76 -7.55
C VAL A 38 6.37 -9.72 -8.59
N VAL A 39 7.29 -10.40 -9.28
CA VAL A 39 6.94 -11.42 -10.27
C VAL A 39 6.42 -12.66 -9.55
N SER A 40 5.24 -13.11 -9.94
CA SER A 40 4.65 -14.35 -9.43
C SER A 40 4.37 -15.31 -10.58
N LEU A 41 4.81 -16.55 -10.42
CA LEU A 41 4.59 -17.64 -11.38
C LEU A 41 3.13 -18.10 -11.43
N VAL A 42 2.35 -17.77 -10.40
CA VAL A 42 0.94 -18.13 -10.26
C VAL A 42 0.08 -16.86 -10.40
N LYS A 43 -1.10 -16.99 -11.01
CA LYS A 43 -2.11 -15.92 -11.01
C LYS A 43 -2.58 -15.65 -9.58
N LEU A 44 -2.16 -14.53 -9.02
CA LEU A 44 -2.60 -14.03 -7.71
C LEU A 44 -3.80 -13.10 -7.87
N SER A 45 -4.63 -13.02 -6.84
CA SER A 45 -5.58 -11.92 -6.72
C SER A 45 -4.82 -10.60 -6.55
N LEU A 46 -5.45 -9.47 -6.86
CA LEU A 46 -4.83 -8.15 -6.68
C LEU A 46 -4.46 -7.88 -5.21
N GLU A 47 -5.26 -8.43 -4.30
CA GLU A 47 -5.05 -8.34 -2.85
C GLU A 47 -3.82 -9.12 -2.43
N ASP A 48 -3.72 -10.38 -2.87
CA ASP A 48 -2.58 -11.24 -2.55
C ASP A 48 -1.29 -10.70 -3.18
N ALA A 49 -1.37 -10.14 -4.40
CA ALA A 49 -0.23 -9.49 -5.05
C ALA A 49 0.27 -8.28 -4.26
N ALA A 50 -0.64 -7.41 -3.79
CA ALA A 50 -0.29 -6.26 -2.97
C ALA A 50 0.34 -6.67 -1.62
N LEU A 51 -0.26 -7.66 -0.93
CA LEU A 51 0.29 -8.17 0.33
C LEU A 51 1.68 -8.79 0.14
N ARG A 52 1.90 -9.49 -0.98
CA ARG A 52 3.20 -10.05 -1.31
C ARG A 52 4.25 -8.96 -1.58
N GLU A 53 3.90 -7.90 -2.29
CA GLU A 53 4.80 -6.77 -2.52
C GLU A 53 5.21 -6.07 -1.21
N ILE A 54 4.30 -6.00 -0.23
CA ILE A 54 4.60 -5.51 1.13
C ILE A 54 5.52 -6.48 1.86
N ALA A 55 5.20 -7.78 1.84
CA ALA A 55 6.01 -8.81 2.50
C ALA A 55 7.45 -8.90 1.95
N GLU A 56 7.65 -8.63 0.66
CA GLU A 56 8.98 -8.54 0.03
C GLU A 56 9.66 -7.17 0.21
N GLY A 57 9.02 -6.23 0.93
CA GLY A 57 9.57 -4.91 1.22
C GLY A 57 9.69 -3.98 0.02
N ARG A 58 8.98 -4.26 -1.09
CA ARG A 58 9.00 -3.43 -2.31
C ARG A 58 8.15 -2.17 -2.18
N ILE A 59 7.23 -2.16 -1.23
CA ILE A 59 6.36 -1.02 -0.94
C ILE A 59 6.75 -0.46 0.42
N THR A 60 7.13 0.80 0.43
CA THR A 60 7.34 1.59 1.65
C THR A 60 6.19 2.57 1.83
N TYR A 61 5.96 2.99 3.07
CA TYR A 61 5.01 4.04 3.41
C TYR A 61 5.76 5.16 4.13
N GLU A 62 5.45 6.41 3.77
CA GLU A 62 5.84 7.59 4.54
C GLU A 62 4.57 8.18 5.13
N ALA A 63 4.54 8.34 6.46
CA ALA A 63 3.44 9.05 7.12
C ALA A 63 3.53 10.54 6.74
N ALA A 64 2.61 11.00 5.91
CA ALA A 64 2.57 12.40 5.51
C ALA A 64 2.31 13.28 6.74
N THR A 65 3.15 14.31 6.93
CA THR A 65 2.92 15.30 7.97
C THR A 65 1.67 16.12 7.63
N PRO A 66 0.97 16.71 8.63
CA PRO A 66 -0.17 17.59 8.36
C PRO A 66 0.16 18.74 7.40
N GLU A 67 1.41 19.19 7.37
CA GLU A 67 1.92 20.22 6.46
C GLU A 67 2.02 19.72 5.02
N ASP A 68 2.46 18.48 4.80
CA ASP A 68 2.51 17.84 3.48
C ASP A 68 1.11 17.56 2.92
N ILE A 69 0.16 17.23 3.80
CA ILE A 69 -1.25 17.08 3.46
C ILE A 69 -1.83 18.42 3.00
N ALA A 70 -1.51 19.52 3.70
CA ALA A 70 -1.97 20.86 3.32
C ALA A 70 -1.40 21.30 1.96
N LYS A 71 -0.15 20.98 1.66
CA LYS A 71 0.51 21.34 0.38
C LYS A 71 0.02 20.51 -0.81
N SER A 72 -0.24 19.22 -0.63
CA SER A 72 -0.74 18.33 -1.70
C SER A 72 -2.22 18.53 -2.01
N ARG A 73 -2.96 19.20 -1.11
CA ARG A 73 -4.39 19.52 -1.24
C ARG A 73 -4.63 21.02 -1.32
N GLY A 74 -4.09 21.68 -2.34
CA GLY A 74 -4.82 22.84 -2.86
C GLY A 74 -6.28 22.42 -3.06
N GLU A 75 -7.18 22.96 -2.23
CA GLU A 75 -8.66 22.90 -2.31
C GLU A 75 -9.49 21.79 -1.61
N ARG A 76 -8.97 20.92 -0.72
CA ARG A 76 -9.92 20.20 0.17
C ARG A 76 -9.38 19.83 1.55
N ALA A 77 -10.17 20.19 2.55
CA ALA A 77 -9.96 20.06 3.99
C ALA A 77 -9.23 18.78 4.47
N PRO A 78 -8.52 18.84 5.62
CA PRO A 78 -7.69 17.75 6.12
C PRO A 78 -8.53 16.57 6.62
N GLN A 79 -8.78 15.60 5.74
CA GLN A 79 -9.08 14.22 6.14
C GLN A 79 -7.78 13.51 6.56
N PRO A 80 -7.67 13.02 7.82
CA PRO A 80 -6.42 12.59 8.44
C PRO A 80 -5.86 11.24 7.97
N LEU A 81 -6.57 10.44 7.16
CA LEU A 81 -6.14 9.07 6.85
C LEU A 81 -6.37 8.67 5.39
N ARG A 82 -5.89 9.46 4.43
CA ARG A 82 -6.20 9.17 3.01
C ARG A 82 -5.03 9.05 2.05
N ASN A 83 -3.83 9.47 2.42
CA ASN A 83 -2.75 9.62 1.44
C ASN A 83 -1.44 9.04 1.97
N VAL A 84 -1.30 7.72 1.93
CA VAL A 84 0.04 7.11 1.88
C VAL A 84 0.57 7.39 0.48
N CYS A 85 1.57 8.25 0.38
CA CYS A 85 2.28 8.51 -0.87
C CYS A 85 3.31 7.39 -1.03
N TYR A 86 3.22 6.59 -2.11
CA TYR A 86 4.17 5.51 -2.37
C TYR A 86 5.29 6.03 -3.25
N LYS A 87 6.50 6.10 -2.71
CA LYS A 87 7.70 6.05 -3.54
C LYS A 87 7.95 4.59 -3.90
N VAL A 88 7.91 4.27 -5.19
CA VAL A 88 8.48 3.03 -5.69
C VAL A 88 10.00 3.19 -5.57
N ALA A 89 10.64 2.30 -4.82
CA ALA A 89 12.10 2.24 -4.74
C ALA A 89 12.74 1.90 -6.09
#